data_AF-A0A527YA56-F1
#
_entry.id   AF-A0A527YA56-F1
#
_cell.length_a   1.000
_cell.length_b   1.000
_cell.length_c   1.000
_cell.angle_alpha   90.00
_cell.angle_beta   90.00
_cell.angle_gamma   90.00
#
_symmetry.space_group_name_H-M   'P 1'
#
loop_
_entity.id
_entity.type
_entity.pdbx_description
1 polymer ?
#
loop_
_entity_poly.entity_id
_entity_poly.type
_entity_poly.pdbx_seq_one_letter_code
_entity_poly.pdbx_strand_id
1 'polypeptide(L)' 'IIEGAVFIPGDGQTNPVDTCMALALGAKKNRVKISENAEVTDLWRTADGRYQVRTNDGGVEAEILVLACGLWTREL' A
#
# COMPACT_ATOMS: atom_id res chain seq x y z
N ILE A 1 -29.67 27.10 17.62
CA ILE A 1 -28.66 28.19 17.60
C ILE A 1 -27.36 27.54 17.12
N ILE A 2 -26.68 28.10 16.11
CA ILE A 2 -25.35 27.63 15.68
C ILE A 2 -24.32 28.41 16.50
N GLU A 3 -23.42 27.71 17.21
CA GLU A 3 -22.45 28.34 18.13
C GLU A 3 -21.08 28.63 17.47
N GLY A 4 -20.85 28.14 16.25
CA GLY A 4 -19.62 28.43 15.50
C GLY A 4 -19.45 27.60 14.23
N ALA A 5 -18.40 27.92 13.47
CA ALA A 5 -17.94 27.18 12.30
C ALA A 5 -16.40 27.26 12.22
N VAL A 6 -15.77 26.27 11.60
CA VAL A 6 -14.32 26.23 11.36
C VAL A 6 -14.07 26.28 9.85
N PHE A 7 -13.24 27.23 9.44
CA PHE A 7 -12.74 27.34 8.08
C PHE A 7 -11.23 27.12 8.08
N ILE A 8 -10.77 26.18 7.26
CA ILE A 8 -9.35 25.85 7.12
C ILE A 8 -8.92 26.27 5.71
N PRO A 9 -8.31 27.46 5.56
CA PRO A 9 -7.81 27.90 4.26
C PRO A 9 -6.80 26.90 3.70
N GLY A 10 -7.01 26.48 2.46
CA GLY A 10 -6.12 25.56 1.75
C GLY A 10 -6.46 24.08 1.92
N ASP A 11 -7.42 23.73 2.78
CA ASP A 11 -7.97 22.38 2.78
C ASP A 11 -8.80 22.15 1.50
N GLY A 12 -8.94 20.89 1.09
CA GLY A 12 -9.51 20.59 -0.21
C GLY A 12 -9.93 19.14 -0.37
N GLN A 13 -10.27 18.79 -1.60
CA GLN A 13 -10.65 17.45 -1.98
C GLN A 13 -9.80 17.02 -3.16
N THR A 14 -9.39 15.76 -3.13
CA THR A 14 -8.72 15.14 -4.26
C THR A 14 -9.55 13.95 -4.75
N ASN A 15 -9.38 13.59 -6.01
CA ASN A 15 -9.84 12.29 -6.48
C ASN A 15 -8.86 11.23 -5.93
N PRO A 16 -9.32 10.29 -5.08
CA PRO A 16 -8.43 9.29 -4.49
C PRO A 16 -7.81 8.36 -5.53
N VAL A 17 -8.53 8.06 -6.62
CA VAL A 17 -8.02 7.21 -7.71
C VAL A 17 -6.86 7.91 -8.41
N ASP A 18 -7.06 9.16 -8.84
CA ASP A 18 -6.03 9.92 -9.55
C ASP A 18 -4.81 10.18 -8.67
N THR A 19 -5.02 10.44 -7.38
CA THR A 19 -3.93 10.60 -6.40
C THR A 19 -3.09 9.34 -6.27
N CYS A 20 -3.73 8.17 -6.13
CA CYS A 20 -3.05 6.89 -6.06
C CYS A 20 -2.25 6.62 -7.34
N MET A 21 -2.85 6.84 -8.50
CA MET A 21 -2.20 6.63 -9.79
C MET A 21 -1.02 7.59 -10.01
N ALA A 22 -1.13 8.85 -9.58
CA ALA A 22 -0.02 9.80 -9.64
C ALA A 22 1.19 9.33 -8.80
N LEU A 23 0.94 8.81 -7.60
CA LEU A 23 1.99 8.21 -6.76
C LEU A 23 2.59 6.95 -7.40
N ALA A 24 1.76 6.05 -7.94
CA ALA A 24 2.22 4.84 -8.61
C ALA A 24 3.09 5.16 -9.84
N LEU A 25 2.70 6.17 -10.64
CA LEU A 25 3.50 6.65 -11.76
C LEU A 25 4.83 7.27 -11.29
N GLY A 26 4.82 8.04 -10.21
CA GLY A 26 6.03 8.58 -9.59
C GLY A 26 6.98 7.48 -9.11
N ALA A 27 6.45 6.43 -8.47
CA ALA A 27 7.22 5.27 -8.03
C ALA A 27 7.82 4.50 -9.22
N LYS A 28 7.03 4.24 -10.27
CA LYS A 28 7.51 3.62 -11.51
C LYS A 28 8.63 4.42 -12.19
N LYS A 29 8.52 5.76 -12.22
CA LYS A 29 9.60 6.65 -12.71
C LYS A 29 10.89 6.50 -11.91
N ASN A 30 10.78 6.15 -10.62
CA ASN A 30 11.88 5.82 -9.73
C ASN A 30 12.21 4.32 -9.69
N ARG A 31 11.84 3.56 -10.73
CA ARG A 31 12.17 2.13 -10.95
C ARG A 31 11.56 1.15 -9.94
N VAL A 32 10.52 1.55 -9.20
CA VAL A 32 9.75 0.62 -8.36
C VAL A 32 9.00 -0.36 -9.25
N LYS A 33 9.05 -1.66 -8.90
CA LYS A 33 8.21 -2.69 -9.52
C LYS A 33 6.86 -2.71 -8.82
N ILE A 34 5.78 -2.54 -9.58
CA ILE A 34 4.40 -2.69 -9.12
C ILE A 34 3.83 -3.93 -9.82
N SER A 35 3.37 -4.91 -9.03
CA SER A 35 2.75 -6.13 -9.53
C SER A 35 1.29 -6.15 -9.11
N GLU A 36 0.40 -6.02 -10.08
CA GLU A 36 -1.05 -6.12 -9.88
C GLU A 36 -1.52 -7.54 -10.23
N ASN A 37 -2.71 -7.93 -9.76
CA ASN A 37 -3.22 -9.30 -9.88
C ASN A 37 -2.34 -10.38 -9.22
N ALA A 38 -1.39 -9.96 -8.37
CA ALA A 38 -0.49 -10.81 -7.60
C ALA A 38 -0.98 -10.91 -6.15
N GLU A 39 -2.06 -11.66 -5.93
CA GLU A 39 -2.65 -11.83 -4.60
C GLU A 39 -1.67 -12.54 -3.66
N VAL A 40 -1.38 -11.94 -2.52
CA VAL A 40 -0.60 -12.59 -1.46
C VAL A 40 -1.50 -13.61 -0.76
N THR A 41 -1.08 -14.87 -0.80
CA THR A 41 -1.83 -16.00 -0.22
C THR A 41 -1.24 -16.49 1.10
N ASP A 42 0.01 -16.12 1.39
CA ASP A 42 0.72 -16.48 2.63
C ASP A 42 1.99 -15.63 2.78
N LEU A 43 2.43 -15.43 4.02
CA LEU A 43 3.69 -14.77 4.33
C LEU A 43 4.26 -15.29 5.65
N TRP A 44 5.58 -15.34 5.74
CA TRP A 44 6.24 -15.76 6.98
C TRP A 44 7.64 -15.17 7.09
N ARG A 45 8.13 -15.12 8.33
CA ARG A 45 9.52 -14.77 8.61
C ARG A 45 10.39 -16.03 8.53
N THR A 46 11.47 -15.96 7.79
CA THR A 46 12.43 -17.05 7.62
C THR A 46 13.40 -17.12 8.81
N ALA A 47 14.10 -18.25 8.94
CA ALA A 47 15.06 -18.47 10.04
C ALA A 47 16.27 -17.51 9.99
N ASP A 48 16.65 -17.03 8.80
CA ASP A 48 17.69 -16.01 8.62
C ASP A 48 17.18 -14.57 8.81
N GLY A 49 15.91 -14.42 9.19
CA GLY A 49 15.32 -13.15 9.61
C GLY A 49 14.66 -12.32 8.51
N ARG A 50 14.72 -12.78 7.25
CA ARG A 50 14.01 -12.19 6.10
C ARG A 50 12.52 -12.56 6.09
N TYR A 51 11.77 -12.00 5.15
CA TYR A 51 10.37 -12.30 4.91
C TYR A 51 10.22 -13.00 3.57
N GLN A 52 9.41 -14.05 3.55
CA GLN A 52 8.96 -14.68 2.32
C GLN A 52 7.47 -14.38 2.13
N VAL A 53 7.13 -13.93 0.93
CA VAL A 53 5.75 -13.64 0.51
C VAL A 53 5.41 -14.60 -0.63
N ARG A 54 4.32 -15.34 -0.48
CA ARG A 54 3.79 -16.23 -1.52
C ARG A 54 2.60 -15.57 -2.19
N THR A 55 2.65 -15.46 -3.51
CA THR A 55 1.54 -14.99 -4.33
C THR A 55 1.01 -16.08 -5.25
N ASN A 56 -0.14 -15.83 -5.87
CA ASN A 56 -0.68 -16.66 -6.96
C ASN A 56 0.19 -16.68 -8.23
N ASP A 57 1.20 -15.81 -8.34
CA ASP A 57 2.08 -15.65 -9.51
C ASP A 57 3.57 -15.85 -9.15
N GLY A 58 3.86 -16.46 -8.00
CA GLY A 58 5.23 -16.77 -7.56
C GLY A 58 5.55 -16.31 -6.14
N GLY A 59 6.84 -16.19 -5.82
CA GLY A 59 7.31 -15.81 -4.49
C GLY A 59 8.22 -14.58 -4.53
N VAL A 60 8.19 -13.78 -3.48
CA VAL A 60 9.09 -12.63 -3.26
C VAL A 60 9.74 -12.77 -1.90
N GLU A 61 11.06 -12.58 -1.85
CA GLU A 61 11.83 -12.45 -0.62
C GLU A 61 12.06 -10.95 -0.34
N ALA A 62 11.95 -10.53 0.92
CA ALA A 62 12.19 -9.15 1.33
C ALA A 62 12.90 -9.08 2.68
N GLU A 63 13.82 -8.13 2.84
CA GLU A 63 14.43 -7.81 4.14
C GLU A 63 13.44 -7.06 5.05
N ILE A 64 12.58 -6.24 4.42
CA ILE A 64 11.57 -5.42 5.10
C ILE A 64 10.22 -5.69 4.43
N LEU A 65 9.23 -6.04 5.24
CA LEU A 65 7.83 -6.19 4.82
C LEU A 65 6.98 -5.10 5.48
N VAL A 66 6.22 -4.38 4.67
CA VAL A 66 5.25 -3.37 5.14
C VAL A 66 3.84 -3.83 4.78
N LEU A 67 2.99 -4.00 5.79
CA LEU A 67 1.57 -4.30 5.57
C LEU A 67 0.81 -2.99 5.36
N ALA A 68 0.36 -2.78 4.12
CA ALA A 68 -0.48 -1.65 3.71
C ALA A 68 -1.79 -2.15 3.06
N CYS A 69 -2.32 -3.25 3.58
CA CYS A 69 -3.39 -4.05 2.97
C CYS A 69 -4.80 -3.61 3.40
N GLY A 70 -4.96 -2.43 4.02
CA GLY A 70 -6.26 -1.92 4.47
C GLY A 70 -7.00 -2.91 5.39
N LEU A 71 -8.29 -3.11 5.13
CA LEU A 71 -9.16 -4.00 5.92
C LEU A 71 -8.73 -5.48 5.91
N TRP A 72 -8.01 -5.90 4.87
CA TRP A 72 -7.54 -7.28 4.70
C TRP A 72 -6.30 -7.62 5.53
N THR A 73 -5.66 -6.62 6.15
CA THR A 73 -4.45 -6.82 6.97
C THR A 73 -4.66 -7.81 8.12
N ARG A 74 -5.90 -7.99 8.59
CA ARG A 74 -6.20 -8.95 9.67
C ARG A 74 -6.22 -10.40 9.19
N GLU A 75 -6.61 -10.61 7.94
CA GLU A 75 -6.77 -11.95 7.35
C GLU A 75 -5.47 -12.45 6.70
N LEU A 76 -4.56 -11.53 6.42
CA LEU A 76 -3.22 -11.77 5.91
C LEU A 76 -2.22 -11.99 7.06
#